data_AF-A0A7X7BIQ7-F1
#
_entry.id   AF-A0A7X7BIQ7-F1
#
_cell.length_a   1.000
_cell.length_b   1.000
_cell.length_c   1.000
_cell.angle_alpha   90.00
_cell.angle_beta   90.00
_cell.angle_gamma   90.00
#
_symmetry.space_group_name_H-M   'P 1'
#
loop_
_entity.id
_entity.type
_entity.pdbx_description
1 polymer ?
#
loop_
_entity_poly.entity_id
_entity_poly.type
_entity_poly.pdbx_seq_one_letter_code
_entity_poly.pdbx_strand_id
1 'polypeptide(L)'
;MANKEILKHTLARLEKVVDKCQCSTSINRKYELNLENGRISLLRTTIDHNYSVTVIKDQKQGSISINKTDEQSINEAIDNVVEICANSEVDEAYDIAPYQEPKTFVSGDLEPDLNKMFDLLQDYVDNIKTNYPTIKLMDTAISFTVSTKHLMNSNGVDFTETEGYYDFTSLFAAKEGDKSSSFNYSSYYVRKLEKDLLSYGSLKQVLDETTNQIYTQGVADKFKGDIIITPDCMSMLVYFVVNVYLSNMPLISKTSPLYNKLGEQVASPLFTLHAAPRDERIAKGYHVTGDGFEAKNMTIFDKGVLTSYVLNQYGAKKTGLPRSNNTGGCYIVENGDTPLEDMIKNCKRGVLVHRISGGNPNNNGDLSVVLKNSFYIEDGEIKYPLNETMITLNLKDALANIVEVSKEQVNFGHEIYPYVKVKDVLISGK
;
A
#
# COMPACT_ATOMS: atom_id res chain seq x y z
N MET A 1 -12.00 -11.57 28.44
CA MET A 1 -11.30 -12.85 28.17
C MET A 1 -9.97 -12.57 27.47
N ALA A 2 -8.96 -13.44 27.60
CA ALA A 2 -7.76 -13.33 26.77
C ALA A 2 -8.15 -13.52 25.29
N ASN A 3 -7.51 -12.80 24.36
CA ASN A 3 -7.89 -12.80 22.95
C ASN A 3 -8.01 -14.19 22.32
N LYS A 4 -7.04 -15.08 22.61
CA LYS A 4 -7.06 -16.46 22.09
C LYS A 4 -8.21 -17.30 22.68
N GLU A 5 -8.60 -17.03 23.92
CA GLU A 5 -9.74 -17.70 24.56
C GLU A 5 -11.09 -17.22 23.99
N ILE A 6 -11.18 -15.95 23.56
CA ILE A 6 -12.35 -15.45 22.81
C ILE A 6 -12.57 -16.30 21.56
N LEU A 7 -11.50 -16.56 20.79
CA LEU A 7 -11.62 -17.35 19.55
C LEU A 7 -12.00 -18.81 19.81
N LYS A 8 -11.42 -19.44 20.84
CA LYS A 8 -11.81 -20.80 21.25
C LYS A 8 -13.28 -20.88 21.68
N HIS A 9 -13.74 -19.90 22.46
CA HIS A 9 -15.15 -19.77 22.85
C HIS A 9 -16.06 -19.62 21.64
N THR A 10 -15.70 -18.76 20.69
CA THR A 10 -16.42 -18.58 19.43
C THR A 10 -16.55 -19.88 18.65
N LEU A 11 -15.44 -20.62 18.45
CA LEU A 11 -15.45 -21.89 17.73
C LEU A 11 -16.31 -22.95 18.45
N ALA A 12 -16.18 -23.07 19.78
CA ALA A 12 -16.96 -24.02 20.57
C ALA A 12 -18.47 -23.73 20.49
N ARG A 13 -18.88 -22.46 20.51
CA ARG A 13 -20.29 -22.07 20.34
C ARG A 13 -20.83 -22.39 18.95
N LEU A 14 -19.99 -22.34 17.92
CA LEU A 14 -20.40 -22.45 16.52
C LEU A 14 -20.26 -23.87 15.94
N GLU A 15 -19.50 -24.77 16.57
CA GLU A 15 -19.15 -26.12 16.08
C GLU A 15 -20.35 -26.95 15.57
N LYS A 16 -21.53 -26.78 16.20
CA LYS A 16 -22.76 -27.52 15.84
C LYS A 16 -23.87 -26.63 15.27
N VAL A 17 -23.59 -25.36 15.04
CA VAL A 17 -24.57 -24.36 14.60
C VAL A 17 -24.43 -24.05 13.13
N VAL A 18 -23.19 -24.01 12.63
CA VAL A 18 -22.81 -23.64 11.26
C VAL A 18 -21.85 -24.69 10.68
N ASP A 19 -21.73 -24.72 9.36
CA ASP A 19 -20.86 -25.71 8.70
C ASP A 19 -19.38 -25.32 8.82
N LYS A 20 -19.09 -24.02 8.72
CA LYS A 20 -17.72 -23.47 8.81
C LYS A 20 -17.71 -22.14 9.56
N CYS A 21 -16.62 -21.88 10.27
CA CYS A 21 -16.40 -20.62 10.99
C CYS A 21 -14.93 -20.20 10.88
N GLN A 22 -14.67 -18.92 10.66
CA GLN A 22 -13.37 -18.29 10.87
C GLN A 22 -13.54 -17.07 11.77
N CYS A 23 -12.69 -16.95 12.79
CA CYS A 23 -12.70 -15.83 13.71
C CYS A 23 -11.30 -15.29 13.94
N SER A 24 -11.21 -14.00 14.23
CA SER A 24 -9.93 -13.35 14.52
C SER A 24 -10.10 -12.25 15.55
N THR A 25 -9.07 -12.05 16.36
CA THR A 25 -8.93 -10.88 17.22
C THR A 25 -7.65 -10.15 16.87
N SER A 26 -7.63 -8.83 16.99
CA SER A 26 -6.40 -8.04 16.99
C SER A 26 -6.40 -7.02 18.11
N ILE A 27 -5.22 -6.76 18.67
CA ILE A 27 -4.95 -5.59 19.51
C ILE A 27 -3.82 -4.81 18.86
N ASN A 28 -4.05 -3.53 18.61
CA ASN A 28 -3.03 -2.60 18.18
C ASN A 28 -2.78 -1.61 19.32
N ARG A 29 -1.54 -1.54 19.79
CA ARG A 29 -1.11 -0.48 20.71
C ARG A 29 -0.21 0.47 19.95
N LYS A 30 -0.64 1.72 19.79
CA LYS A 30 0.09 2.76 19.07
C LYS A 30 0.55 3.84 20.04
N TYR A 31 1.84 4.14 20.02
CA TYR A 31 2.46 5.28 20.70
C TYR A 31 2.79 6.31 19.64
N GLU A 32 2.26 7.52 19.75
CA GLU A 32 2.36 8.51 18.68
C GLU A 32 2.72 9.88 19.25
N LEU A 33 3.71 10.50 18.62
CA LEU A 33 4.09 11.90 18.79
C LEU A 33 3.66 12.65 17.53
N ASN A 34 2.71 13.57 17.68
CA ASN A 34 2.24 14.42 16.61
C ASN A 34 2.85 15.81 16.71
N LEU A 35 3.07 16.39 15.54
CA LEU A 35 3.45 17.77 15.34
C LEU A 35 2.41 18.44 14.45
N GLU A 36 1.95 19.59 14.92
CA GLU A 36 1.08 20.48 14.17
C GLU A 36 1.80 21.82 14.02
N ASN A 37 1.90 22.32 12.79
CA ASN A 37 2.47 23.64 12.50
C ASN A 37 3.88 23.85 13.09
N GLY A 38 4.74 22.82 13.06
CA GLY A 38 6.13 22.91 13.51
C GLY A 38 6.34 22.78 15.03
N ARG A 39 5.31 22.38 15.79
CA ARG A 39 5.40 22.16 17.24
C ARG A 39 4.80 20.82 17.62
N ILE A 40 5.46 20.10 18.53
CA ILE A 40 4.90 18.88 19.12
C ILE A 40 3.60 19.25 19.83
N SER A 41 2.49 18.68 19.38
CA SER A 41 1.14 19.01 19.83
C SER A 41 0.55 17.95 20.75
N LEU A 42 0.91 16.67 20.53
CA LEU A 42 0.28 15.55 21.23
C LEU A 42 1.24 14.38 21.38
N LEU A 43 1.36 13.88 22.61
CA LEU A 43 1.82 12.52 22.90
C LEU A 43 0.59 11.69 23.29
N ARG A 44 0.34 10.61 22.57
CA ARG A 44 -0.83 9.76 22.80
C ARG A 44 -0.45 8.29 22.72
N THR A 45 -1.11 7.49 23.55
CA THR A 45 -1.18 6.04 23.37
C THR A 45 -2.61 5.66 23.04
N THR A 46 -2.81 4.94 21.93
CA THR A 46 -4.11 4.34 21.58
C THR A 46 -4.02 2.82 21.69
N ILE A 47 -5.13 2.21 22.10
CA ILE A 47 -5.28 0.76 22.14
C ILE A 47 -6.57 0.44 21.41
N ASP A 48 -6.45 -0.23 20.27
CA ASP A 48 -7.57 -0.61 19.42
C ASP A 48 -7.73 -2.12 19.47
N HIS A 49 -8.92 -2.57 19.89
CA HIS A 49 -9.33 -3.95 19.87
C HIS A 49 -10.24 -4.19 18.67
N ASN A 50 -10.07 -5.32 18.00
CA ASN A 50 -11.00 -5.79 16.99
C ASN A 50 -11.25 -7.28 17.18
N TYR A 51 -12.52 -7.68 17.09
CA TYR A 51 -12.96 -9.06 16.95
C TYR A 51 -13.78 -9.17 15.68
N SER A 52 -13.50 -10.18 14.87
CA SER A 52 -14.23 -10.47 13.64
C SER A 52 -14.58 -11.96 13.61
N VAL A 53 -15.78 -12.27 13.14
CA VAL A 53 -16.21 -13.65 12.89
C VAL A 53 -16.96 -13.72 11.57
N THR A 54 -16.65 -14.76 10.81
CA THR A 54 -17.33 -15.14 9.58
C THR A 54 -17.81 -16.57 9.73
N VAL A 55 -19.07 -16.82 9.41
CA VAL A 55 -19.68 -18.15 9.45
C VAL A 55 -20.27 -18.49 8.10
N ILE A 56 -20.28 -19.78 7.78
CA ILE A 56 -20.89 -20.33 6.58
C ILE A 56 -21.82 -21.45 6.98
N LYS A 57 -23.05 -21.40 6.49
CA LYS A 57 -24.05 -22.46 6.69
C LYS A 57 -24.93 -22.58 5.45
N ASP A 58 -25.12 -23.79 4.95
CA ASP A 58 -25.94 -24.06 3.75
C ASP A 58 -25.49 -23.18 2.56
N GLN A 59 -24.17 -23.01 2.42
CA GLN A 59 -23.52 -22.14 1.42
C GLN A 59 -23.92 -20.66 1.48
N LYS A 60 -24.48 -20.19 2.59
CA LYS A 60 -24.66 -18.76 2.88
C LYS A 60 -23.54 -18.31 3.79
N GLN A 61 -23.11 -17.05 3.69
CA GLN A 61 -22.06 -16.48 4.54
C GLN A 61 -22.58 -15.26 5.30
N GLY A 62 -22.28 -15.20 6.60
CA GLY A 62 -22.43 -14.00 7.41
C GLY A 62 -21.09 -13.57 7.99
N SER A 63 -20.84 -12.26 8.07
CA SER A 63 -19.63 -11.70 8.68
C SER A 63 -19.99 -10.51 9.57
N ILE A 64 -19.36 -10.40 10.74
CA ILE A 64 -19.50 -9.25 11.63
C ILE A 64 -18.13 -8.90 12.24
N SER A 65 -17.94 -7.63 12.59
CA SER A 65 -16.77 -7.16 13.35
C SER A 65 -17.19 -6.14 14.40
N ILE A 66 -16.59 -6.21 15.59
CA ILE A 66 -16.83 -5.30 16.71
C ILE A 66 -15.49 -4.94 17.38
N ASN A 67 -15.48 -3.86 18.14
CA ASN A 67 -14.31 -3.39 18.91
C ASN A 67 -14.42 -3.66 20.42
N LYS A 68 -15.35 -4.53 20.84
CA LYS A 68 -15.55 -4.94 22.23
C LYS A 68 -15.13 -6.39 22.43
N THR A 69 -14.56 -6.68 23.60
CA THR A 69 -14.00 -8.00 23.94
C THR A 69 -14.58 -8.59 25.23
N ASP A 70 -15.62 -7.97 25.80
CA ASP A 70 -16.40 -8.55 26.88
C ASP A 70 -17.28 -9.71 26.38
N GLU A 71 -17.56 -10.66 27.26
CA GLU A 71 -18.26 -11.90 26.92
C GLU A 71 -19.65 -11.65 26.34
N GLN A 72 -20.39 -10.70 26.89
CA GLN A 72 -21.72 -10.35 26.42
C GLN A 72 -21.68 -9.86 24.97
N SER A 73 -20.83 -8.87 24.67
CA SER A 73 -20.72 -8.32 23.31
C SER A 73 -20.24 -9.37 22.30
N ILE A 74 -19.32 -10.26 22.69
CA ILE A 74 -18.89 -11.38 21.84
C ILE A 74 -20.06 -12.34 21.57
N ASN A 75 -20.84 -12.66 22.61
CA ASN A 75 -21.97 -13.57 22.47
C ASN A 75 -23.06 -13.00 21.58
N GLU A 76 -23.40 -11.72 21.75
CA GLU A 76 -24.35 -11.00 20.88
C GLU A 76 -23.85 -10.96 19.42
N ALA A 77 -22.55 -10.74 19.19
CA ALA A 77 -21.99 -10.76 17.84
C ALA A 77 -22.05 -12.15 17.19
N ILE A 78 -21.85 -13.23 17.95
CA ILE A 78 -22.01 -14.61 17.47
C ILE A 78 -23.46 -14.89 17.08
N ASP A 79 -24.43 -14.46 17.89
CA ASP A 79 -25.85 -14.67 17.57
C ASP A 79 -26.25 -13.88 16.32
N ASN A 80 -25.83 -12.62 16.23
CA ASN A 80 -26.09 -11.75 15.08
C ASN A 80 -25.47 -12.28 13.79
N VAL A 81 -24.23 -12.81 13.82
CA VAL A 81 -23.59 -13.32 12.59
C VAL A 81 -24.30 -14.56 12.04
N VAL A 82 -24.87 -15.39 12.92
CA VAL A 82 -25.68 -16.55 12.53
C VAL A 82 -26.98 -16.09 11.87
N GLU A 83 -27.64 -15.05 12.40
CA GLU A 83 -28.83 -14.46 11.79
C GLU A 83 -28.53 -13.83 10.43
N ILE A 84 -27.42 -13.08 10.30
CA ILE A 84 -26.94 -12.52 9.03
C ILE A 84 -26.73 -13.66 8.02
N CYS A 85 -26.05 -14.73 8.44
CA CYS A 85 -25.79 -15.90 7.60
C CYS A 85 -27.10 -16.55 7.11
N ALA A 86 -28.09 -16.73 8.00
CA ALA A 86 -29.37 -17.35 7.64
C ALA A 86 -30.14 -16.55 6.55
N ASN A 87 -30.03 -15.22 6.59
CA ASN A 87 -30.72 -14.30 5.67
C ASN A 87 -29.90 -13.92 4.44
N SER A 88 -28.67 -14.41 4.31
CA SER A 88 -27.80 -14.11 3.17
C SER A 88 -28.11 -14.98 1.94
N GLU A 89 -27.63 -14.55 0.78
CA GLU A 89 -27.74 -15.31 -0.46
C GLU A 89 -26.81 -16.53 -0.46
N VAL A 90 -27.22 -17.56 -1.19
CA VAL A 90 -26.44 -18.79 -1.39
C VAL A 90 -25.34 -18.54 -2.41
N ASP A 91 -24.12 -18.96 -2.10
CA ASP A 91 -22.98 -18.92 -2.99
C ASP A 91 -22.00 -20.08 -2.71
N GLU A 92 -21.89 -21.00 -3.68
CA GLU A 92 -20.98 -22.15 -3.63
C GLU A 92 -19.50 -21.78 -3.47
N ALA A 93 -19.13 -20.53 -3.79
CA ALA A 93 -17.77 -20.06 -3.67
C ALA A 93 -17.36 -19.69 -2.24
N TYR A 94 -18.29 -19.58 -1.29
CA TYR A 94 -17.94 -19.32 0.10
C TYR A 94 -17.15 -20.49 0.71
N ASP A 95 -16.05 -20.16 1.38
CA ASP A 95 -15.22 -21.12 2.11
C ASP A 95 -14.27 -20.44 3.10
N ILE A 96 -13.60 -21.27 3.89
CA ILE A 96 -12.47 -20.89 4.75
C ILE A 96 -11.23 -21.73 4.37
N ALA A 97 -10.06 -21.27 4.81
CA ALA A 97 -8.82 -22.01 4.60
C ALA A 97 -8.90 -23.45 5.16
N PRO A 98 -8.30 -24.45 4.48
CA PRO A 98 -8.19 -25.80 5.00
C PRO A 98 -7.25 -25.83 6.23
N TYR A 99 -7.19 -27.00 6.88
CA TYR A 99 -6.25 -27.24 7.98
C TYR A 99 -4.82 -26.82 7.61
N GLN A 100 -4.17 -26.12 8.54
CA GLN A 100 -2.76 -25.76 8.47
C GLN A 100 -2.18 -25.92 9.87
N GLU A 101 -0.93 -26.36 9.95
CA GLU A 101 -0.22 -26.50 11.22
C GLU A 101 -0.24 -25.17 12.00
N PRO A 102 -0.57 -25.18 13.30
CA PRO A 102 -0.55 -23.98 14.12
C PRO A 102 0.82 -23.30 14.11
N LYS A 103 0.84 -21.97 13.98
CA LYS A 103 2.08 -21.19 13.94
C LYS A 103 1.97 -19.88 14.71
N THR A 104 3.08 -19.49 15.30
CA THR A 104 3.28 -18.16 15.90
C THR A 104 4.39 -17.44 15.16
N PHE A 105 4.11 -16.20 14.79
CA PHE A 105 5.03 -15.32 14.10
C PHE A 105 5.32 -14.09 14.96
N VAL A 106 6.59 -13.71 15.03
CA VAL A 106 7.03 -12.51 15.74
C VAL A 106 8.02 -11.73 14.87
N SER A 107 7.80 -10.43 14.69
CA SER A 107 8.69 -9.58 13.91
C SER A 107 8.82 -8.16 14.49
N GLY A 108 10.03 -7.61 14.43
CA GLY A 108 10.33 -6.28 14.95
C GLY A 108 10.43 -6.24 16.49
N ASP A 109 10.69 -5.05 17.01
CA ASP A 109 10.73 -4.82 18.46
C ASP A 109 9.29 -4.76 19.01
N LEU A 110 9.08 -5.10 20.28
CA LEU A 110 7.74 -5.15 20.89
C LEU A 110 7.45 -4.02 21.87
N GLU A 111 8.42 -3.12 22.06
CA GLU A 111 8.30 -1.94 22.91
C GLU A 111 8.96 -0.75 22.20
N PRO A 112 8.40 0.47 22.34
CA PRO A 112 8.96 1.65 21.73
C PRO A 112 10.20 2.15 22.49
N ASP A 113 11.13 2.73 21.74
CA ASP A 113 12.09 3.71 22.27
C ASP A 113 11.51 5.14 22.17
N LEU A 114 10.73 5.53 23.19
CA LEU A 114 10.02 6.82 23.21
C LEU A 114 10.97 8.04 23.23
N ASN A 115 12.10 7.93 23.93
CA ASN A 115 13.08 9.01 23.98
C ASN A 115 13.69 9.21 22.60
N LYS A 116 14.10 8.12 21.94
CA LYS A 116 14.63 8.20 20.57
C LYS A 116 13.62 8.73 19.57
N MET A 117 12.34 8.37 19.70
CA MET A 117 11.29 8.96 18.87
C MET A 117 11.20 10.48 19.05
N PHE A 118 11.25 10.95 20.29
CA PHE A 118 11.20 12.38 20.62
C PHE A 118 12.42 13.12 20.08
N ASP A 119 13.62 12.61 20.35
CA ASP A 119 14.89 13.22 19.94
C ASP A 119 14.95 13.32 18.40
N LEU A 120 14.63 12.24 17.69
CA LEU A 120 14.62 12.23 16.22
C LEU A 120 13.58 13.17 15.60
N LEU A 121 12.39 13.28 16.21
CA LEU A 121 11.37 14.22 15.76
C LEU A 121 11.83 15.67 16.00
N GLN A 122 12.45 15.96 17.14
CA GLN A 122 12.98 17.27 17.46
C GLN A 122 14.12 17.66 16.49
N ASP A 123 15.07 16.75 16.25
CA ASP A 123 16.16 16.93 15.30
C ASP A 123 15.64 17.16 13.88
N TYR A 124 14.61 16.41 13.45
CA TYR A 124 13.95 16.64 12.17
C TYR A 124 13.39 18.06 12.08
N VAL A 125 12.64 18.50 13.09
CA VAL A 125 12.04 19.85 13.11
C VAL A 125 13.10 20.95 13.03
N ASP A 126 14.19 20.82 13.78
CA ASP A 126 15.24 21.82 13.80
C ASP A 126 16.10 21.79 12.53
N ASN A 127 16.26 20.62 11.90
CA ASN A 127 16.83 20.49 10.57
C ASN A 127 15.96 21.21 9.52
N ILE A 128 14.64 20.99 9.53
CA ILE A 128 13.71 21.66 8.60
C ILE A 128 13.77 23.18 8.76
N LYS A 129 13.76 23.69 9.99
CA LYS A 129 13.86 25.15 10.23
C LYS A 129 15.17 25.74 9.71
N THR A 130 16.28 25.03 9.90
CA THR A 130 17.62 25.50 9.52
C THR A 130 17.87 25.41 8.02
N ASN A 131 17.57 24.26 7.41
CA ASN A 131 17.98 23.93 6.04
C ASN A 131 16.89 24.18 5.01
N TYR A 132 15.62 24.28 5.44
CA TYR A 132 14.46 24.40 4.55
C TYR A 132 13.54 25.56 5.00
N PRO A 133 14.01 26.82 5.05
CA PRO A 133 13.26 27.94 5.64
C PRO A 133 11.92 28.26 4.96
N THR A 134 11.77 27.89 3.69
CA THR A 134 10.51 28.03 2.94
C THR A 134 9.50 26.93 3.27
N ILE A 135 9.94 25.77 3.79
CA ILE A 135 9.05 24.67 4.15
C ILE A 135 8.23 25.02 5.38
N LYS A 136 6.94 24.73 5.31
CA LYS A 136 5.96 24.80 6.39
C LYS A 136 5.47 23.38 6.64
N LEU A 137 5.85 22.84 7.79
CA LEU A 137 5.32 21.59 8.29
C LEU A 137 3.86 21.79 8.66
N MET A 138 3.00 20.91 8.16
CA MET A 138 1.58 20.87 8.46
C MET A 138 1.36 19.77 9.51
N ASP A 139 0.96 18.58 9.06
CA ASP A 139 0.81 17.40 9.91
C ASP A 139 2.06 16.54 9.83
N THR A 140 2.67 16.22 10.95
CA THR A 140 3.80 15.29 11.00
C THR A 140 3.66 14.39 12.21
N ALA A 141 3.94 13.11 12.06
CA ALA A 141 3.86 12.16 13.14
C ALA A 141 4.99 11.14 13.05
N ILE A 142 5.56 10.81 14.20
CA ILE A 142 6.30 9.57 14.40
C ILE A 142 5.49 8.70 15.34
N SER A 143 5.34 7.43 14.99
CA SER A 143 4.64 6.49 15.83
C SER A 143 5.32 5.13 15.88
N PHE A 144 5.05 4.39 16.95
CA PHE A 144 5.40 2.99 17.10
C PHE A 144 4.13 2.20 17.36
N THR A 145 3.88 1.17 16.56
CA THR A 145 2.73 0.30 16.70
C THR A 145 3.18 -1.10 17.01
N VAL A 146 2.58 -1.73 18.02
CA VAL A 146 2.63 -3.18 18.24
C VAL A 146 1.26 -3.74 17.94
N SER A 147 1.19 -4.65 16.96
CA SER A 147 0.00 -5.40 16.63
C SER A 147 0.14 -6.83 17.12
N THR A 148 -0.89 -7.37 17.76
CA THR A 148 -1.03 -8.82 17.99
C THR A 148 -2.35 -9.28 17.41
N LYS A 149 -2.29 -10.18 16.44
CA LYS A 149 -3.43 -10.79 15.76
C LYS A 149 -3.48 -12.29 16.04
N HIS A 150 -4.66 -12.80 16.32
CA HIS A 150 -4.95 -14.22 16.33
C HIS A 150 -6.01 -14.52 15.27
N LEU A 151 -5.86 -15.62 14.54
CA LEU A 151 -6.83 -16.12 13.58
C LEU A 151 -7.03 -17.60 13.80
N MET A 152 -8.28 -18.04 13.91
CA MET A 152 -8.66 -19.43 14.02
C MET A 152 -9.82 -19.77 13.10
N ASN A 153 -9.92 -21.03 12.69
CA ASN A 153 -11.08 -21.50 11.95
C ASN A 153 -11.48 -22.94 12.31
N SER A 154 -12.68 -23.34 11.92
CA SER A 154 -13.25 -24.66 12.22
C SER A 154 -12.61 -25.81 11.46
N ASN A 155 -11.75 -25.52 10.46
CA ASN A 155 -10.90 -26.52 9.81
C ASN A 155 -9.58 -26.76 10.58
N GLY A 156 -9.36 -26.06 11.70
CA GLY A 156 -8.18 -26.25 12.55
C GLY A 156 -6.99 -25.34 12.25
N VAL A 157 -7.18 -24.23 11.53
CA VAL A 157 -6.19 -23.14 11.48
C VAL A 157 -6.09 -22.48 12.86
N ASP A 158 -4.87 -22.25 13.34
CA ASP A 158 -4.55 -21.45 14.54
C ASP A 158 -3.25 -20.69 14.30
N PHE A 159 -3.37 -19.41 13.94
CA PHE A 159 -2.23 -18.54 13.74
C PHE A 159 -2.21 -17.39 14.74
N THR A 160 -1.01 -17.06 15.21
CA THR A 160 -0.73 -15.87 16.00
C THR A 160 0.37 -15.07 15.32
N GLU A 161 0.15 -13.77 15.15
CA GLU A 161 1.12 -12.83 14.59
C GLU A 161 1.28 -11.67 15.56
N THR A 162 2.51 -11.41 15.98
CA THR A 162 2.86 -10.21 16.74
C THR A 162 3.93 -9.45 15.98
N GLU A 163 3.64 -8.20 15.63
CA GLU A 163 4.59 -7.35 14.94
C GLU A 163 4.71 -5.99 15.61
N GLY A 164 5.93 -5.45 15.65
CA GLY A 164 6.14 -4.06 16.00
C GLY A 164 6.98 -3.32 14.96
N TYR A 165 6.59 -2.09 14.68
CA TYR A 165 7.23 -1.24 13.69
C TYR A 165 7.01 0.23 14.04
N TYR A 166 7.91 1.06 13.53
CA TYR A 166 7.75 2.50 13.52
C TYR A 166 7.17 2.95 12.18
N ASP A 167 6.35 4.00 12.22
CA ASP A 167 5.98 4.78 11.05
C ASP A 167 6.28 6.25 11.25
N PHE A 168 6.69 6.89 10.17
CA PHE A 168 6.86 8.32 10.11
C PHE A 168 6.07 8.85 8.92
N THR A 169 5.35 9.94 9.12
CA THR A 169 4.67 10.68 8.06
C THR A 169 4.93 12.16 8.25
N SER A 170 5.25 12.87 7.18
CA SER A 170 5.30 14.32 7.18
C SER A 170 4.59 14.90 5.97
N LEU A 171 3.63 15.78 6.23
CA LEU A 171 2.91 16.61 5.28
C LEU A 171 3.43 18.05 5.39
N PHE A 172 3.76 18.64 4.25
CA PHE A 172 4.37 19.96 4.22
C PHE A 172 4.09 20.70 2.90
N ALA A 173 4.35 22.00 2.88
CA ALA A 173 4.36 22.81 1.65
C ALA A 173 5.47 23.85 1.71
N ALA A 174 5.97 24.30 0.57
CA ALA A 174 6.89 25.44 0.50
C ALA A 174 6.10 26.75 0.35
N LYS A 175 6.54 27.82 1.02
CA LYS A 175 5.92 29.14 0.98
C LYS A 175 6.97 30.26 0.99
N GLU A 176 6.79 31.23 0.10
CA GLU A 176 7.55 32.47 0.02
C GLU A 176 6.59 33.64 -0.23
N GLY A 177 6.51 34.59 0.71
CA GLY A 177 5.51 35.66 0.68
C GLY A 177 4.08 35.10 0.56
N ASP A 178 3.35 35.55 -0.45
CA ASP A 178 1.98 35.13 -0.75
C ASP A 178 1.90 33.89 -1.68
N LYS A 179 3.05 33.38 -2.17
CA LYS A 179 3.09 32.22 -3.05
C LYS A 179 3.39 30.95 -2.28
N SER A 180 2.76 29.84 -2.67
CA SER A 180 2.97 28.53 -2.08
C SER A 180 3.00 27.43 -3.13
N SER A 181 3.77 26.38 -2.88
CA SER A 181 3.65 25.12 -3.59
C SER A 181 2.30 24.44 -3.28
N SER A 182 1.98 23.38 -4.01
CA SER A 182 1.01 22.39 -3.51
C SER A 182 1.60 21.68 -2.29
N PHE A 183 0.74 21.14 -1.42
CA PHE A 183 1.21 20.27 -0.34
C PHE A 183 1.93 19.06 -0.93
N ASN A 184 2.90 18.53 -0.21
CA ASN A 184 3.59 17.29 -0.51
C ASN A 184 3.72 16.46 0.77
N TYR A 185 3.99 15.17 0.64
CA TYR A 185 4.16 14.31 1.79
C TYR A 185 5.11 13.17 1.49
N SER A 186 5.71 12.62 2.54
CA SER A 186 6.41 11.33 2.50
C SER A 186 6.04 10.55 3.75
N SER A 187 5.88 9.23 3.59
CA SER A 187 5.69 8.31 4.70
C SER A 187 6.50 7.04 4.48
N TYR A 188 6.92 6.41 5.58
CA TYR A 188 7.63 5.14 5.53
C TYR A 188 7.46 4.37 6.84
N TYR A 189 7.75 3.07 6.76
CA TYR A 189 7.84 2.17 7.91
C TYR A 189 9.27 1.70 8.12
N VAL A 190 9.68 1.54 9.37
CA VAL A 190 10.97 0.92 9.73
C VAL A 190 10.79 0.00 10.93
N ARG A 191 11.55 -1.09 10.98
CA ARG A 191 11.54 -1.97 12.16
C ARG A 191 12.28 -1.33 13.34
N LYS A 192 13.30 -0.52 13.06
CA LYS A 192 14.15 0.14 14.03
C LYS A 192 14.52 1.54 13.56
N LEU A 193 14.61 2.47 14.50
CA LEU A 193 15.10 3.83 14.26
C LEU A 193 16.62 3.85 14.35
N GLU A 194 17.36 3.47 13.31
CA GLU A 194 18.84 3.42 13.34
C GLU A 194 19.53 4.67 12.77
N LYS A 195 18.80 5.47 11.99
CA LYS A 195 19.25 6.66 11.27
C LYS A 195 18.32 7.85 11.52
N ASP A 196 18.75 9.03 11.11
CA ASP A 196 17.93 10.25 11.09
C ASP A 196 16.70 10.07 10.18
N LEU A 197 15.59 10.75 10.53
CA LEU A 197 14.31 10.61 9.81
C LEU A 197 14.39 10.98 8.33
N LEU A 198 15.28 11.91 7.96
CA LEU A 198 15.52 12.32 6.57
C LEU A 198 16.18 11.23 5.70
N SER A 199 16.74 10.18 6.32
CA SER A 199 17.50 9.13 5.63
C SER A 199 16.64 7.97 5.13
N TYR A 200 15.33 7.98 5.42
CA TYR A 200 14.41 6.91 5.05
C TYR A 200 13.41 7.36 3.99
N GLY A 201 12.91 6.39 3.23
CA GLY A 201 12.01 6.65 2.12
C GLY A 201 12.60 7.69 1.15
N SER A 202 11.73 8.53 0.60
CA SER A 202 12.06 9.63 -0.31
C SER A 202 12.12 10.98 0.42
N LEU A 203 11.99 11.02 1.75
CA LEU A 203 11.65 12.23 2.51
C LEU A 203 12.57 13.42 2.20
N LYS A 204 13.89 13.21 2.23
CA LYS A 204 14.86 14.27 1.91
C LYS A 204 14.69 14.80 0.49
N GLN A 205 14.56 13.90 -0.47
CA GLN A 205 14.41 14.27 -1.88
C GLN A 205 13.13 15.07 -2.10
N VAL A 206 12.00 14.60 -1.55
CA VAL A 206 10.70 15.28 -1.68
C VAL A 206 10.74 16.68 -1.04
N LEU A 207 11.46 16.85 0.07
CA LEU A 207 11.70 18.16 0.69
C LEU A 207 12.51 19.08 -0.23
N ASP A 208 13.65 18.59 -0.75
CA ASP A 208 14.51 19.33 -1.67
C ASP A 208 13.71 19.81 -2.89
N GLU A 209 12.95 18.92 -3.51
CA GLU A 209 12.13 19.23 -4.68
C GLU A 209 10.98 20.20 -4.36
N THR A 210 10.32 20.05 -3.21
CA THR A 210 9.20 20.91 -2.82
C THR A 210 9.63 22.37 -2.65
N THR A 211 10.87 22.64 -2.22
CA THR A 211 11.39 24.02 -2.18
C THR A 211 11.44 24.68 -3.55
N ASN A 212 11.61 23.89 -4.61
CA ASN A 212 11.65 24.35 -5.99
C ASN A 212 10.26 24.45 -6.64
N GLN A 213 9.16 24.18 -5.91
CA GLN A 213 7.79 24.10 -6.44
C GLN A 213 6.89 25.31 -6.09
N ILE A 214 7.46 26.40 -5.58
CA ILE A 214 6.71 27.63 -5.27
C ILE A 214 6.28 28.35 -6.55
N TYR A 215 7.15 28.38 -7.56
CA TYR A 215 6.93 29.07 -8.83
C TYR A 215 6.76 28.05 -9.95
N THR A 216 5.52 27.85 -10.37
CA THR A 216 5.14 26.81 -11.34
C THR A 216 4.75 27.37 -12.69
N GLN A 217 4.91 26.56 -13.73
CA GLN A 217 4.50 26.88 -15.09
C GLN A 217 3.71 25.72 -15.70
N GLY A 218 2.73 26.03 -16.55
CA GLY A 218 2.03 25.02 -17.33
C GLY A 218 2.76 24.73 -18.63
N VAL A 219 2.58 23.54 -19.19
CA VAL A 219 3.03 23.29 -20.57
C VAL A 219 2.11 24.03 -21.55
N ALA A 220 2.66 24.61 -22.62
CA ALA A 220 1.91 25.48 -23.52
C ALA A 220 1.04 24.73 -24.54
N ASP A 221 1.45 23.52 -24.92
CA ASP A 221 0.87 22.72 -25.97
C ASP A 221 0.59 21.29 -25.53
N LYS A 222 -0.22 20.60 -26.33
CA LYS A 222 -0.52 19.18 -26.19
C LYS A 222 0.46 18.36 -27.03
N PHE A 223 1.16 17.42 -26.41
CA PHE A 223 2.17 16.60 -27.07
C PHE A 223 2.19 15.17 -26.55
N LYS A 224 2.82 14.27 -27.30
CA LYS A 224 3.20 12.95 -26.81
C LYS A 224 4.66 12.99 -26.38
N GLY A 225 4.95 12.52 -25.18
CA GLY A 225 6.30 12.52 -24.62
C GLY A 225 6.50 11.39 -23.62
N ASP A 226 7.67 11.40 -22.99
CA ASP A 226 8.02 10.43 -21.96
C ASP A 226 7.52 10.91 -20.59
N ILE A 227 7.14 9.98 -19.73
CA ILE A 227 6.98 10.23 -18.31
C ILE A 227 8.00 9.40 -17.55
N ILE A 228 8.64 10.00 -16.54
CA ILE A 228 9.45 9.30 -15.56
C ILE A 228 8.65 9.30 -14.26
N ILE A 229 8.11 8.15 -13.88
CA ILE A 229 7.30 7.99 -12.68
C ILE A 229 8.25 7.80 -11.50
N THR A 230 8.14 8.64 -10.47
CA THR A 230 8.98 8.50 -9.27
C THR A 230 8.50 7.35 -8.37
N PRO A 231 9.36 6.83 -7.48
CA PRO A 231 8.97 5.83 -6.50
C PRO A 231 7.71 6.22 -5.70
N ASP A 232 7.55 7.49 -5.34
CA ASP A 232 6.37 8.00 -4.64
C ASP A 232 5.07 7.82 -5.46
N CYS A 233 5.13 8.06 -6.77
CA CYS A 233 3.98 7.89 -7.66
C CYS A 233 3.78 6.44 -8.13
N MET A 234 4.82 5.60 -8.07
CA MET A 234 4.75 4.20 -8.48
C MET A 234 3.75 3.39 -7.64
N SER A 235 3.61 3.72 -6.35
CA SER A 235 2.59 3.17 -5.45
C SER A 235 1.19 3.22 -6.08
N MET A 236 0.84 4.36 -6.69
CA MET A 236 -0.46 4.57 -7.30
C MET A 236 -0.61 3.80 -8.62
N LEU A 237 0.44 3.72 -9.44
CA LEU A 237 0.41 2.91 -10.67
C LEU A 237 0.21 1.44 -10.35
N VAL A 238 0.97 0.89 -9.40
CA VAL A 238 0.85 -0.52 -8.97
C VAL A 238 -0.54 -0.76 -8.38
N TYR A 239 -1.03 0.15 -7.55
CA TYR A 239 -2.39 0.10 -7.03
C TYR A 239 -3.44 0.03 -8.16
N PHE A 240 -3.35 0.88 -9.17
CA PHE A 240 -4.27 0.87 -10.30
C PHE A 240 -4.21 -0.44 -11.09
N VAL A 241 -3.01 -0.91 -11.45
CA VAL A 241 -2.83 -2.16 -12.19
C VAL A 241 -3.44 -3.33 -11.41
N VAL A 242 -3.15 -3.44 -10.11
CA VAL A 242 -3.69 -4.55 -9.30
C VAL A 242 -5.20 -4.47 -9.17
N ASN A 243 -5.74 -3.30 -8.82
CA ASN A 243 -7.17 -3.18 -8.55
C ASN A 243 -8.02 -3.34 -9.81
N VAL A 244 -7.58 -2.79 -10.95
CA VAL A 244 -8.35 -2.82 -12.20
C VAL A 244 -8.18 -4.16 -12.92
N TYR A 245 -6.99 -4.79 -12.85
CA TYR A 245 -6.70 -5.94 -13.70
C TYR A 245 -6.51 -7.27 -12.97
N LEU A 246 -6.05 -7.27 -11.72
CA LEU A 246 -5.52 -8.49 -11.09
C LEU A 246 -6.28 -8.95 -9.85
N SER A 247 -7.14 -8.10 -9.30
CA SER A 247 -7.89 -8.39 -8.07
C SER A 247 -9.13 -9.24 -8.31
N ASN A 248 -9.77 -9.71 -7.23
CA ASN A 248 -10.99 -10.53 -7.27
C ASN A 248 -12.07 -9.98 -8.21
N MET A 249 -12.56 -8.77 -7.96
CA MET A 249 -13.75 -8.25 -8.63
C MET A 249 -13.64 -8.15 -10.16
N PRO A 250 -12.57 -7.56 -10.75
CA PRO A 250 -12.45 -7.49 -12.20
C PRO A 250 -12.25 -8.86 -12.85
N LEU A 251 -11.70 -9.85 -12.14
CA LEU A 251 -11.57 -11.22 -12.64
C LEU A 251 -12.89 -12.01 -12.54
N ILE A 252 -13.64 -11.86 -11.44
CA ILE A 252 -14.97 -12.48 -11.25
C ILE A 252 -15.95 -11.94 -12.28
N SER A 253 -16.00 -10.62 -12.45
CA SER A 253 -16.89 -9.95 -13.42
C SER A 253 -16.39 -10.00 -14.87
N LYS A 254 -15.18 -10.56 -15.09
CA LYS A 254 -14.52 -10.66 -16.40
C LYS A 254 -14.35 -9.32 -17.11
N THR A 255 -14.23 -8.23 -16.36
CA THR A 255 -13.94 -6.89 -16.90
C THR A 255 -12.44 -6.65 -17.07
N SER A 256 -11.59 -7.45 -16.40
CA SER A 256 -10.13 -7.36 -16.56
C SER A 256 -9.69 -7.67 -17.99
N PRO A 257 -8.94 -6.77 -18.66
CA PRO A 257 -8.27 -7.05 -19.93
C PRO A 257 -7.19 -8.14 -19.82
N LEU A 258 -6.78 -8.48 -18.59
CA LEU A 258 -5.78 -9.51 -18.30
C LEU A 258 -6.41 -10.84 -17.86
N TYR A 259 -7.73 -11.00 -17.96
CA TYR A 259 -8.39 -12.28 -17.72
C TYR A 259 -7.86 -13.36 -18.69
N ASN A 260 -7.51 -14.53 -18.15
CA ASN A 260 -6.89 -15.65 -18.87
C ASN A 260 -5.56 -15.32 -19.59
N LYS A 261 -4.76 -14.41 -19.05
CA LYS A 261 -3.45 -14.00 -19.59
C LYS A 261 -2.25 -14.53 -18.80
N LEU A 262 -2.46 -15.49 -17.89
CA LEU A 262 -1.36 -16.15 -17.19
C LEU A 262 -0.39 -16.81 -18.19
N GLY A 263 0.90 -16.57 -18.00
CA GLY A 263 1.97 -17.04 -18.88
C GLY A 263 2.19 -16.20 -20.13
N GLU A 264 1.39 -15.15 -20.38
CA GLU A 264 1.56 -14.26 -21.52
C GLU A 264 2.41 -13.02 -21.18
N GLN A 265 3.17 -12.54 -22.17
CA GLN A 265 3.87 -11.26 -22.11
C GLN A 265 2.84 -10.12 -22.24
N VAL A 266 2.56 -9.43 -21.14
CA VAL A 266 1.56 -8.35 -21.08
C VAL A 266 2.12 -7.01 -20.64
N ALA A 267 3.38 -6.98 -20.22
CA ALA A 267 4.14 -5.78 -19.90
C ALA A 267 5.55 -5.86 -20.51
N SER A 268 6.32 -4.77 -20.39
CA SER A 268 7.71 -4.71 -20.84
C SER A 268 8.59 -5.80 -20.18
N PRO A 269 9.55 -6.40 -20.91
CA PRO A 269 10.55 -7.30 -20.33
C PRO A 269 11.40 -6.72 -19.19
N LEU A 270 11.42 -5.39 -19.07
CA LEU A 270 12.11 -4.68 -17.99
C LEU A 270 11.32 -4.65 -16.68
N PHE A 271 10.04 -5.04 -16.70
CA PHE A 271 9.15 -4.90 -15.55
C PHE A 271 8.97 -6.22 -14.81
N THR A 272 9.54 -6.32 -13.62
CA THR A 272 9.27 -7.39 -12.66
C THR A 272 8.61 -6.80 -11.42
N LEU A 273 7.46 -7.34 -11.03
CA LEU A 273 6.68 -6.93 -9.85
C LEU A 273 6.43 -8.13 -8.96
N HIS A 274 6.75 -7.97 -7.68
CA HIS A 274 6.46 -8.92 -6.62
C HIS A 274 5.41 -8.37 -5.67
N ALA A 275 4.63 -9.26 -5.04
CA ALA A 275 3.96 -9.02 -3.78
C ALA A 275 4.68 -9.88 -2.72
N ALA A 276 5.46 -9.23 -1.85
CA ALA A 276 6.47 -9.90 -1.04
C ALA A 276 6.36 -9.56 0.46
N PRO A 277 5.27 -9.95 1.13
CA PRO A 277 5.03 -9.60 2.54
C PRO A 277 5.98 -10.28 3.54
N ARG A 278 6.78 -11.26 3.09
CA ARG A 278 7.79 -11.97 3.88
C ARG A 278 9.21 -11.55 3.53
N ASP A 279 9.41 -10.58 2.63
CA ASP A 279 10.74 -10.07 2.29
C ASP A 279 11.37 -9.37 3.49
N GLU A 280 12.66 -9.61 3.74
CA GLU A 280 13.38 -9.07 4.90
C GLU A 280 13.54 -7.55 4.84
N ARG A 281 13.51 -6.97 3.65
CA ARG A 281 13.58 -5.51 3.43
C ARG A 281 12.27 -4.81 3.76
N ILE A 282 11.16 -5.54 3.83
CA ILE A 282 9.85 -5.01 4.17
C ILE A 282 9.72 -4.95 5.70
N ALA A 283 9.70 -3.73 6.22
CA ALA A 283 9.53 -3.46 7.63
C ALA A 283 8.13 -3.84 8.14
N LYS A 284 7.09 -3.47 7.38
CA LYS A 284 5.69 -3.76 7.67
C LYS A 284 5.14 -4.75 6.64
N GLY A 285 5.31 -6.03 6.96
CA GLY A 285 4.85 -7.17 6.18
C GLY A 285 3.57 -7.77 6.72
N TYR A 286 3.28 -9.02 6.35
CA TYR A 286 2.28 -9.84 7.03
C TYR A 286 2.55 -11.34 6.82
N HIS A 287 2.10 -12.16 7.76
CA HIS A 287 2.33 -13.60 7.80
C HIS A 287 1.08 -14.40 7.48
N VAL A 288 -0.11 -13.80 7.63
CA VAL A 288 -1.40 -14.49 7.46
C VAL A 288 -2.34 -13.63 6.62
N THR A 289 -2.87 -14.22 5.55
CA THR A 289 -3.84 -13.56 4.67
C THR A 289 -5.22 -13.42 5.35
N GLY A 290 -6.04 -12.49 4.87
CA GLY A 290 -7.40 -12.28 5.41
C GLY A 290 -8.32 -13.50 5.28
N ASP A 291 -8.08 -14.36 4.30
CA ASP A 291 -8.79 -15.63 4.07
C ASP A 291 -8.15 -16.84 4.79
N GLY A 292 -7.20 -16.61 5.70
CA GLY A 292 -6.74 -17.62 6.66
C GLY A 292 -5.58 -18.50 6.21
N PHE A 293 -4.79 -18.10 5.21
CA PHE A 293 -3.62 -18.84 4.75
C PHE A 293 -2.33 -18.20 5.26
N GLU A 294 -1.29 -19.00 5.51
CA GLU A 294 0.08 -18.47 5.66
C GLU A 294 0.50 -17.77 4.36
N ALA A 295 0.87 -16.49 4.47
CA ALA A 295 1.28 -15.66 3.35
C ALA A 295 2.71 -16.01 2.91
N LYS A 296 2.92 -16.08 1.60
CA LYS A 296 4.25 -16.27 0.99
C LYS A 296 4.54 -15.16 -0.02
N ASN A 297 5.82 -14.93 -0.29
CA ASN A 297 6.22 -14.04 -1.38
C ASN A 297 5.79 -14.63 -2.73
N MET A 298 5.39 -13.76 -3.66
CA MET A 298 5.03 -14.16 -5.01
C MET A 298 5.44 -13.10 -6.03
N THR A 299 5.76 -13.56 -7.22
CA THR A 299 5.93 -12.72 -8.40
C THR A 299 4.59 -12.60 -9.11
N ILE A 300 4.22 -11.38 -9.48
CA ILE A 300 2.99 -11.06 -10.23
C ILE A 300 3.34 -10.92 -11.72
N PHE A 301 4.37 -10.11 -12.00
CA PHE A 301 4.97 -9.99 -13.33
C PHE A 301 6.42 -10.42 -13.23
N ASP A 302 6.84 -11.41 -14.02
CA ASP A 302 8.24 -11.82 -14.17
C ASP A 302 8.71 -11.37 -15.55
N LYS A 303 9.56 -10.33 -15.60
CA LYS A 303 10.04 -9.74 -16.87
C LYS A 303 8.89 -9.52 -17.86
N GLY A 304 7.82 -8.90 -17.36
CA GLY A 304 6.60 -8.56 -18.08
C GLY A 304 5.66 -9.73 -18.44
N VAL A 305 6.00 -10.96 -18.08
CA VAL A 305 5.10 -12.12 -18.15
C VAL A 305 4.21 -12.15 -16.92
N LEU A 306 2.89 -12.24 -17.10
CA LEU A 306 1.95 -12.35 -15.99
C LEU A 306 2.00 -13.76 -15.40
N THR A 307 2.49 -13.92 -14.16
CA THR A 307 2.68 -15.22 -13.50
C THR A 307 1.69 -15.49 -12.39
N SER A 308 1.08 -14.44 -11.80
CA SER A 308 0.05 -14.58 -10.77
C SER A 308 -0.96 -13.43 -10.83
N TYR A 309 -2.22 -13.75 -10.50
CA TYR A 309 -3.21 -12.75 -10.10
C TYR A 309 -3.11 -12.46 -8.59
N VAL A 310 -3.98 -11.58 -8.08
CA VAL A 310 -4.17 -11.33 -6.65
C VAL A 310 -5.57 -11.83 -6.27
N LEU A 311 -5.69 -13.16 -6.18
CA LEU A 311 -6.95 -13.86 -5.90
C LEU A 311 -6.91 -14.54 -4.52
N ASN A 312 -7.83 -14.11 -3.65
CA ASN A 312 -8.12 -14.88 -2.44
C ASN A 312 -8.89 -16.17 -2.78
N GLN A 313 -9.13 -17.02 -1.78
CA GLN A 313 -9.84 -18.30 -1.98
C GLN A 313 -11.21 -18.14 -2.64
N TYR A 314 -11.98 -17.11 -2.27
CA TYR A 314 -13.29 -16.83 -2.87
C TYR A 314 -13.16 -16.47 -4.36
N GLY A 315 -12.24 -15.55 -4.69
CA GLY A 315 -11.98 -15.15 -6.08
C GLY A 315 -11.48 -16.31 -6.94
N ALA A 316 -10.62 -17.17 -6.40
CA ALA A 316 -10.17 -18.39 -7.06
C ALA A 316 -11.34 -19.34 -7.38
N LYS A 317 -12.22 -19.60 -6.40
CA LYS A 317 -13.40 -20.44 -6.60
C LYS A 317 -14.38 -19.88 -7.63
N LYS A 318 -14.65 -18.57 -7.60
CA LYS A 318 -15.55 -17.91 -8.55
C LYS A 318 -15.05 -17.92 -9.99
N THR A 319 -13.74 -17.87 -10.17
CA THR A 319 -13.12 -17.74 -11.49
C THR A 319 -12.62 -19.05 -12.06
N GLY A 320 -12.39 -20.06 -11.21
CA GLY A 320 -11.68 -21.28 -11.55
C GLY A 320 -10.16 -21.09 -11.71
N LEU A 321 -9.64 -19.90 -11.42
CA LEU A 321 -8.21 -19.57 -11.52
C LEU A 321 -7.48 -19.94 -10.22
N PRO A 322 -6.14 -20.10 -10.26
CA PRO A 322 -5.37 -20.39 -9.07
C PRO A 322 -5.49 -19.30 -8.00
N ARG A 323 -5.62 -19.71 -6.74
CA ARG A 323 -5.46 -18.82 -5.59
C ARG A 323 -4.02 -18.31 -5.55
N SER A 324 -3.83 -17.03 -5.27
CA SER A 324 -2.51 -16.44 -5.07
C SER A 324 -1.89 -16.83 -3.73
N ASN A 325 -0.55 -16.82 -3.65
CA ASN A 325 0.20 -17.16 -2.43
C ASN A 325 0.03 -16.14 -1.28
N ASN A 326 -0.52 -14.96 -1.59
CA ASN A 326 -0.87 -13.93 -0.63
C ASN A 326 -2.06 -13.09 -1.16
N THR A 327 -2.38 -11.97 -0.53
CA THR A 327 -3.52 -11.09 -0.93
C THR A 327 -3.09 -9.73 -1.48
N GLY A 328 -1.86 -9.63 -1.98
CA GLY A 328 -1.28 -8.38 -2.49
C GLY A 328 -0.66 -7.51 -1.39
N GLY A 329 -0.32 -6.27 -1.73
CA GLY A 329 0.48 -5.39 -0.88
C GLY A 329 1.94 -5.82 -0.79
N CYS A 330 2.75 -5.09 -0.02
CA CYS A 330 4.18 -5.34 0.12
C CYS A 330 4.89 -5.43 -1.24
N TYR A 331 4.54 -4.50 -2.13
CA TYR A 331 4.95 -4.60 -3.53
C TYR A 331 6.40 -4.17 -3.72
N ILE A 332 7.11 -4.92 -4.56
CA ILE A 332 8.50 -4.65 -4.91
C ILE A 332 8.61 -4.69 -6.42
N VAL A 333 8.97 -3.57 -7.04
CA VAL A 333 9.37 -3.55 -8.45
C VAL A 333 10.89 -3.69 -8.48
N GLU A 334 11.42 -4.67 -9.21
CA GLU A 334 12.87 -4.84 -9.33
C GLU A 334 13.54 -3.63 -9.96
N ASN A 335 14.74 -3.28 -9.50
CA ASN A 335 15.53 -2.23 -10.11
C ASN A 335 16.04 -2.69 -11.47
N GLY A 336 16.23 -1.73 -12.38
CA GLY A 336 17.00 -1.94 -13.59
C GLY A 336 18.44 -1.51 -13.42
N ASP A 337 19.07 -1.16 -14.54
CA ASP A 337 20.49 -0.79 -14.60
C ASP A 337 20.71 0.69 -14.92
N THR A 338 19.67 1.41 -15.37
CA THR A 338 19.81 2.81 -15.83
C THR A 338 19.76 3.77 -14.64
N PRO A 339 20.78 4.60 -14.39
CA PRO A 339 20.69 5.65 -13.37
C PRO A 339 19.59 6.67 -13.70
N LEU A 340 18.92 7.21 -12.69
CA LEU A 340 17.89 8.26 -12.88
C LEU A 340 18.41 9.45 -13.69
N GLU A 341 19.65 9.86 -13.44
CA GLU A 341 20.31 10.95 -14.18
C GLU A 341 20.33 10.68 -15.69
N ASP A 342 20.65 9.45 -16.08
CA ASP A 342 20.66 9.04 -17.49
C ASP A 342 19.24 8.95 -18.06
N MET A 343 18.25 8.51 -17.27
CA MET A 343 16.85 8.49 -17.68
C MET A 343 16.36 9.90 -18.04
N ILE A 344 16.71 10.89 -17.20
CA ILE A 344 16.41 12.31 -17.41
C ILE A 344 17.15 12.80 -18.64
N LYS A 345 18.46 12.57 -18.74
CA LYS A 345 19.31 12.99 -19.88
C LYS A 345 18.82 12.45 -21.22
N ASN A 346 18.30 11.24 -21.23
CA ASN A 346 17.75 10.58 -22.42
C ASN A 346 16.28 10.96 -22.70
N CYS A 347 15.66 11.81 -21.88
CA CYS A 347 14.31 12.32 -22.09
C CYS A 347 14.37 13.62 -22.92
N LYS A 348 14.00 13.53 -24.20
CA LYS A 348 13.96 14.69 -25.09
C LYS A 348 12.88 15.68 -24.70
N ARG A 349 11.70 15.17 -24.36
CA ARG A 349 10.54 15.97 -23.98
C ARG A 349 9.59 15.12 -23.16
N GLY A 350 9.28 15.57 -21.94
CA GLY A 350 8.52 14.74 -21.02
C GLY A 350 8.30 15.38 -19.66
N VAL A 351 7.93 14.56 -18.68
CA VAL A 351 7.68 15.01 -17.31
C VAL A 351 8.21 14.02 -16.27
N LEU A 352 8.76 14.53 -15.17
CA LEU A 352 9.05 13.77 -13.95
C LEU A 352 7.81 13.81 -13.05
N VAL A 353 7.16 12.66 -12.86
CA VAL A 353 5.83 12.54 -12.25
C VAL A 353 5.96 12.08 -10.79
N HIS A 354 5.73 13.01 -9.87
CA HIS A 354 5.79 12.74 -8.43
C HIS A 354 4.45 12.41 -7.82
N ARG A 355 3.40 13.11 -8.24
CA ARG A 355 2.05 12.93 -7.71
C ARG A 355 1.03 13.20 -8.80
N ILE A 356 -0.09 12.52 -8.68
CA ILE A 356 -1.25 12.72 -9.54
C ILE A 356 -2.50 12.99 -8.70
N SER A 357 -3.42 13.74 -9.27
CA SER A 357 -4.72 14.06 -8.69
C SER A 357 -5.79 13.86 -9.75
N GLY A 358 -6.84 13.11 -9.41
CA GLY A 358 -7.92 12.79 -10.33
C GLY A 358 -8.69 11.54 -9.89
N GLY A 359 -9.47 10.99 -10.81
CA GLY A 359 -10.25 9.78 -10.58
C GLY A 359 -9.43 8.50 -10.77
N ASN A 360 -10.07 7.37 -10.47
CA ASN A 360 -9.55 6.06 -10.80
C ASN A 360 -9.63 5.81 -12.32
N PRO A 361 -8.74 4.99 -12.88
CA PRO A 361 -8.90 4.46 -14.23
C PRO A 361 -10.23 3.72 -14.40
N ASN A 362 -10.77 3.71 -15.62
CA ASN A 362 -11.92 2.86 -15.94
C ASN A 362 -11.51 1.37 -16.02
N ASN A 363 -12.48 0.46 -16.23
CA ASN A 363 -12.21 -0.98 -16.32
C ASN A 363 -11.27 -1.37 -17.48
N ASN A 364 -11.20 -0.56 -18.55
CA ASN A 364 -10.28 -0.76 -19.66
C ASN A 364 -8.87 -0.19 -19.38
N GLY A 365 -8.70 0.51 -18.26
CA GLY A 365 -7.45 1.13 -17.84
C GLY A 365 -7.21 2.55 -18.34
N ASP A 366 -8.21 3.22 -18.94
CA ASP A 366 -8.03 4.60 -19.37
C ASP A 366 -8.01 5.53 -18.16
N LEU A 367 -6.96 6.36 -18.07
CA LEU A 367 -6.68 7.26 -16.97
C LEU A 367 -6.41 8.67 -17.51
N SER A 368 -7.03 9.67 -16.90
CA SER A 368 -6.71 11.08 -17.11
C SER A 368 -6.59 11.78 -15.77
N VAL A 369 -5.41 12.32 -15.48
CA VAL A 369 -5.08 12.88 -14.17
C VAL A 369 -4.26 14.16 -14.28
N VAL A 370 -4.41 15.03 -13.29
CA VAL A 370 -3.64 16.26 -13.14
C VAL A 370 -2.34 15.94 -12.41
N LEU A 371 -1.23 16.38 -12.97
CA LEU A 371 0.07 16.28 -12.32
C LEU A 371 0.17 17.26 -11.15
N LYS A 372 0.75 16.79 -10.04
CA LYS A 372 1.03 17.57 -8.84
C LYS A 372 2.50 17.35 -8.47
N ASN A 373 3.15 18.39 -7.95
CA ASN A 373 4.53 18.32 -7.49
C ASN A 373 5.51 17.73 -8.53
N SER A 374 5.18 17.84 -9.82
CA SER A 374 5.88 17.19 -10.94
C SER A 374 6.67 18.23 -11.73
N PHE A 375 7.64 17.81 -12.54
CA PHE A 375 8.52 18.73 -13.28
C PHE A 375 8.51 18.47 -14.78
N TYR A 376 8.67 19.53 -15.58
CA TYR A 376 8.88 19.44 -17.02
C TYR A 376 10.33 19.04 -17.32
N ILE A 377 10.51 18.15 -18.30
CA ILE A 377 11.82 17.75 -18.82
C ILE A 377 11.90 18.10 -20.30
N GLU A 378 13.00 18.74 -20.70
CA GLU A 378 13.29 19.05 -22.11
C GLU A 378 14.79 18.98 -22.37
N ASP A 379 15.16 18.36 -23.49
CA ASP A 379 16.54 18.15 -23.93
C ASP A 379 17.47 17.61 -22.84
N GLY A 380 16.96 16.64 -22.06
CA GLY A 380 17.75 15.97 -21.04
C GLY A 380 17.86 16.71 -19.69
N GLU A 381 17.09 17.79 -19.49
CA GLU A 381 17.17 18.63 -18.29
C GLU A 381 15.80 18.89 -17.66
N ILE A 382 15.73 18.86 -16.33
CA ILE A 382 14.57 19.36 -15.58
C ILE A 382 14.52 20.88 -15.71
N LYS A 383 13.44 21.43 -16.26
CA LYS A 383 13.32 22.87 -16.54
C LYS A 383 12.59 23.64 -15.44
N TYR A 384 11.36 23.24 -15.11
CA TYR A 384 10.52 23.94 -14.15
C TYR A 384 9.45 23.01 -13.56
N PRO A 385 8.96 23.29 -12.33
CA PRO A 385 7.84 22.57 -11.76
C PRO A 385 6.53 22.92 -12.47
N LEU A 386 5.66 21.93 -12.62
CA LEU A 386 4.43 22.02 -13.39
C LEU A 386 3.24 22.50 -12.57
N ASN A 387 2.38 23.30 -13.19
CA ASN A 387 0.98 23.49 -12.79
C ASN A 387 0.04 23.20 -13.98
N GLU A 388 -1.27 23.10 -13.70
CA GLU A 388 -2.34 22.97 -14.72
C GLU A 388 -2.06 21.97 -15.87
N THR A 389 -1.26 20.93 -15.60
CA THR A 389 -0.80 19.96 -16.61
C THR A 389 -1.43 18.60 -16.32
N MET A 390 -1.89 17.92 -17.36
CA MET A 390 -2.51 16.60 -17.30
C MET A 390 -1.73 15.57 -18.09
N ILE A 391 -1.85 14.31 -17.66
CA ILE A 391 -1.49 13.15 -18.47
C ILE A 391 -2.73 12.32 -18.77
N THR A 392 -2.76 11.75 -19.96
CA THR A 392 -3.73 10.73 -20.37
C THR A 392 -3.00 9.50 -20.86
N LEU A 393 -3.33 8.34 -20.30
CA LEU A 393 -2.72 7.06 -20.66
C LEU A 393 -3.72 5.92 -20.47
N ASN A 394 -3.41 4.78 -21.09
CA ASN A 394 -4.02 3.50 -20.77
C ASN A 394 -3.02 2.66 -19.96
N LEU A 395 -3.45 2.02 -18.87
CA LEU A 395 -2.53 1.26 -18.00
C LEU A 395 -1.84 0.08 -18.73
N LYS A 396 -2.53 -0.58 -19.67
CA LYS A 396 -1.93 -1.69 -20.43
C LYS A 396 -0.83 -1.16 -21.35
N ASP A 397 -1.11 -0.06 -22.04
CA ASP A 397 -0.13 0.60 -22.90
C ASP A 397 1.04 1.13 -22.07
N ALA A 398 0.79 1.68 -20.89
CA ALA A 398 1.84 2.15 -19.99
C ALA A 398 2.77 1.01 -19.57
N LEU A 399 2.23 -0.16 -19.18
CA LEU A 399 3.02 -1.35 -18.85
C LEU A 399 3.85 -1.86 -20.03
N ALA A 400 3.29 -1.85 -21.24
CA ALA A 400 3.98 -2.26 -22.46
C ALA A 400 5.05 -1.25 -22.92
N ASN A 401 4.83 0.04 -22.64
CA ASN A 401 5.72 1.14 -23.03
C ASN A 401 6.74 1.52 -21.96
N ILE A 402 6.94 0.69 -20.93
CA ILE A 402 8.09 0.83 -20.02
C ILE A 402 9.37 0.58 -20.82
N VAL A 403 10.22 1.60 -20.90
CA VAL A 403 11.47 1.58 -21.68
C VAL A 403 12.73 1.62 -20.82
N GLU A 404 12.64 2.12 -19.59
CA GLU A 404 13.76 2.17 -18.65
C GLU A 404 13.21 1.97 -17.22
N VAL A 405 13.96 1.25 -16.39
CA VAL A 405 13.72 1.09 -14.95
C VAL A 405 15.01 1.46 -14.25
N SER A 406 14.91 2.30 -13.21
CA SER A 406 16.12 2.85 -12.61
C SER A 406 16.92 1.84 -11.80
N LYS A 407 18.21 2.11 -11.67
CA LYS A 407 19.10 1.44 -10.71
C LYS A 407 18.73 1.77 -9.27
N GLU A 408 18.32 3.01 -9.03
CA GLU A 408 17.90 3.50 -7.73
C GLU A 408 16.56 2.88 -7.34
N GLN A 409 16.39 2.64 -6.04
CA GLN A 409 15.12 2.26 -5.43
C GLN A 409 14.92 3.02 -4.13
N VAL A 410 13.67 3.30 -3.81
CA VAL A 410 13.27 3.83 -2.51
C VAL A 410 12.50 2.75 -1.76
N ASN A 411 12.92 2.49 -0.53
CA ASN A 411 12.23 1.57 0.38
C ASN A 411 11.36 2.38 1.36
N PHE A 412 10.04 2.26 1.23
CA PHE A 412 9.05 2.88 2.11
C PHE A 412 8.65 1.96 3.29
N GLY A 413 9.34 0.84 3.46
CA GLY A 413 9.12 -0.15 4.51
C GLY A 413 7.95 -1.08 4.30
N HIS A 414 7.03 -0.74 3.41
CA HIS A 414 5.87 -1.56 3.02
C HIS A 414 5.76 -1.71 1.51
N GLU A 415 6.69 -1.11 0.76
CA GLU A 415 6.84 -1.19 -0.67
C GLU A 415 8.23 -0.67 -1.07
N ILE A 416 8.74 -1.15 -2.20
CA ILE A 416 10.06 -0.78 -2.71
C ILE A 416 9.95 -0.53 -4.20
N TYR A 417 10.22 0.71 -4.64
CA TYR A 417 10.04 1.08 -6.04
C TYR A 417 11.25 1.83 -6.61
N PRO A 418 11.59 1.56 -7.87
CA PRO A 418 12.48 2.38 -8.68
C PRO A 418 11.70 3.52 -9.35
N TYR A 419 12.42 4.35 -10.09
CA TYR A 419 11.85 5.21 -11.12
C TYR A 419 11.56 4.36 -12.37
N VAL A 420 10.47 4.67 -13.06
CA VAL A 420 10.07 3.95 -14.28
C VAL A 420 9.77 4.94 -15.39
N LYS A 421 10.45 4.81 -16.53
CA LYS A 421 10.19 5.63 -17.72
C LYS A 421 9.22 4.92 -18.65
N VAL A 422 8.13 5.62 -18.96
CA VAL A 422 7.10 5.18 -19.91
C VAL A 422 7.06 6.16 -21.07
N LYS A 423 7.16 5.66 -22.30
CA LYS A 423 7.08 6.51 -23.51
C LYS A 423 5.66 6.65 -24.04
N ASP A 424 5.50 7.56 -25.00
CA ASP A 424 4.28 7.75 -25.80
C ASP A 424 3.03 8.14 -24.99
N VAL A 425 3.22 8.85 -23.87
CA VAL A 425 2.13 9.34 -23.02
C VAL A 425 1.66 10.70 -23.51
N LEU A 426 0.34 10.90 -23.54
CA LEU A 426 -0.24 12.17 -23.92
C LEU A 426 -0.15 13.14 -22.74
N ILE A 427 0.54 14.26 -22.93
CA ILE A 427 0.72 15.33 -21.96
C ILE A 427 0.03 16.58 -22.52
N SER A 428 -0.76 17.26 -21.69
CA SER A 428 -1.47 18.47 -22.11
C SER A 428 -1.52 19.51 -21.00
N GLY A 429 -1.23 20.75 -21.36
CA GLY A 429 -1.55 21.92 -20.58
C GLY A 429 -3.01 22.31 -20.74
N LYS A 430 -3.40 23.35 -20.01
CA LYS A 430 -4.74 23.94 -20.07
C LYS A 430 -4.94 24.84 -21.28
#